data_AF-A0A1J5K977-F1
#
_entry.id   AF-A0A1J5K977-F1
#
_cell.length_a   1.000
_cell.length_b   1.000
_cell.length_c   1.000
_cell.angle_alpha   90.00
_cell.angle_beta   90.00
_cell.angle_gamma   90.00
#
_symmetry.space_group_name_H-M   'P 1'
#
loop_
_entity.id
_entity.type
_entity.pdbx_description
1 polymer ?
#
loop_
_entity_poly.entity_id
_entity_poly.type
_entity_poly.pdbx_seq_one_letter_code
_entity_poly.pdbx_strand_id
1 'polypeptide(L)'
;MKKVLPLVIIACLSTSAVSAKNSCKDLQIGESLRVKKSPKKSKSGIEMKYTLNRVSENGYDVFINPDFLPHKSYDGKFPSNVTGTITLRKLRPFVNQLYKKRFNYCFGHFNKKLYDGYYRKINLKVWDKELHSSIKEPPKVKIKIVSSRARSNSRNYASNASCSTIVHEVLHILGLPDEYREKVSNWNPNILGRMFRPLVNDRHGKLAFNCRSMGKGASIMANPHNTQYYRRNIFSKHIDVILYPNCTKKNETFYKCAKNAYRTSKDHGGFLGCRKNTPDICGTTNWIGI
;
A
#
# COMPACT_ATOMS: atom_id res chain seq x y z
N MET A 1 -35.76 -50.31 30.66
CA MET A 1 -36.13 -48.95 30.20
C MET A 1 -34.87 -48.22 29.77
N LYS A 2 -34.80 -47.82 28.50
CA LYS A 2 -33.58 -47.31 27.82
C LYS A 2 -33.29 -45.87 28.24
N LYS A 3 -32.07 -45.60 28.72
CA LYS A 3 -31.55 -44.24 28.97
C LYS A 3 -31.22 -43.56 27.63
N VAL A 4 -31.87 -42.44 27.35
CA VAL A 4 -31.63 -41.61 26.17
C VAL A 4 -30.46 -40.67 26.47
N LEU A 5 -29.37 -40.76 25.70
CA LEU A 5 -28.27 -39.80 25.73
C LEU A 5 -28.71 -38.49 25.04
N PRO A 6 -28.34 -37.30 25.54
CA PRO A 6 -28.60 -36.06 24.83
C PRO A 6 -27.60 -35.91 23.67
N LEU A 7 -28.14 -35.86 22.46
CA LEU A 7 -27.39 -35.58 21.24
C LEU A 7 -27.01 -34.09 21.24
N VAL A 8 -25.76 -33.77 21.59
CA VAL A 8 -25.23 -32.41 21.45
C VAL A 8 -24.96 -32.16 19.97
N ILE A 9 -25.90 -31.49 19.29
CA ILE A 9 -25.71 -31.00 17.92
C ILE A 9 -24.75 -29.81 17.99
N ILE A 10 -23.47 -30.05 17.75
CA ILE A 10 -22.51 -28.97 17.45
C ILE A 10 -22.86 -28.46 16.05
N ALA A 11 -23.58 -27.35 16.00
CA ALA A 11 -23.81 -26.60 14.77
C ALA A 11 -22.45 -26.08 14.27
N CYS A 12 -21.86 -26.80 13.33
CA CYS A 12 -20.71 -26.36 12.58
C CYS A 12 -21.17 -25.19 11.68
N LEU A 13 -21.03 -23.96 12.19
CA LEU A 13 -21.24 -22.74 11.41
C LEU A 13 -20.21 -22.73 10.27
N SER A 14 -20.63 -23.22 9.13
CA SER A 14 -19.90 -23.08 7.88
C SER A 14 -19.69 -21.58 7.64
N THR A 15 -18.43 -21.13 7.68
CA THR A 15 -18.04 -19.78 7.24
C THR A 15 -18.18 -19.72 5.73
N SER A 16 -19.43 -19.70 5.29
CA SER A 16 -19.81 -19.42 3.92
C SER A 16 -19.40 -18.00 3.61
N ALA A 17 -18.68 -17.84 2.50
CA ALA A 17 -18.14 -16.58 2.02
C ALA A 17 -19.15 -15.44 2.21
N VAL A 18 -18.76 -14.41 2.96
CA VAL A 18 -19.51 -13.15 3.06
C VAL A 18 -19.71 -12.63 1.64
N SER A 19 -20.91 -12.91 1.14
CA SER A 19 -21.42 -12.53 -0.16
C SER A 19 -21.39 -11.01 -0.29
N ALA A 20 -21.14 -10.54 -1.51
CA ALA A 20 -20.94 -9.16 -1.93
C ALA A 20 -22.09 -8.16 -1.60
N LYS A 21 -23.10 -8.56 -0.82
CA LYS A 21 -24.28 -7.74 -0.48
C LYS A 21 -24.02 -6.63 0.55
N ASN A 22 -22.95 -6.69 1.35
CA ASN A 22 -22.65 -5.68 2.38
C ASN A 22 -21.25 -5.04 2.23
N SER A 23 -20.83 -4.73 1.01
CA SER A 23 -19.47 -4.22 0.71
C SER A 23 -19.09 -2.88 1.38
N CYS A 24 -20.07 -2.19 1.96
CA CYS A 24 -19.96 -0.89 2.60
C CYS A 24 -20.16 -0.90 4.12
N LYS A 25 -20.49 -2.05 4.71
CA LYS A 25 -20.68 -2.16 6.16
C LYS A 25 -19.33 -2.26 6.87
N ASP A 26 -19.32 -1.79 8.11
CA ASP A 26 -18.18 -2.01 8.98
C ASP A 26 -18.05 -3.50 9.32
N LEU A 27 -16.81 -3.95 9.42
CA LEU A 27 -16.50 -5.23 10.04
C LEU A 27 -16.96 -5.21 11.49
N GLN A 28 -17.45 -6.34 12.00
CA GLN A 28 -17.62 -6.51 13.44
C GLN A 28 -16.27 -6.51 14.15
N ILE A 29 -16.23 -6.16 15.44
CA ILE A 29 -14.99 -6.27 16.22
C ILE A 29 -14.57 -7.75 16.27
N GLY A 30 -13.31 -8.03 15.94
CA GLY A 30 -12.75 -9.38 15.75
C GLY A 30 -12.92 -9.95 14.34
N GLU A 31 -13.71 -9.30 13.47
CA GLU A 31 -13.89 -9.76 12.09
C GLU A 31 -12.73 -9.33 11.20
N SER A 32 -12.35 -10.23 10.28
CA SER A 32 -11.27 -10.04 9.32
C SER A 32 -11.75 -10.03 7.87
N LEU A 33 -11.23 -9.10 7.06
CA LEU A 33 -11.44 -9.01 5.62
C LEU A 33 -10.13 -9.22 4.87
N ARG A 34 -10.03 -10.29 4.09
CA ARG A 34 -8.89 -10.53 3.20
C ARG A 34 -9.08 -9.87 1.84
N VAL A 35 -8.15 -9.00 1.47
CA VAL A 35 -8.20 -8.18 0.26
C VAL A 35 -7.12 -8.61 -0.73
N LYS A 36 -7.54 -9.07 -1.91
CA LYS A 36 -6.64 -9.45 -3.02
C LYS A 36 -7.19 -8.92 -4.35
N LYS A 37 -6.71 -7.75 -4.79
CA LYS A 37 -7.12 -7.13 -6.06
C LYS A 37 -5.91 -6.86 -6.94
N SER A 38 -5.97 -7.30 -8.19
CA SER A 38 -5.02 -6.84 -9.21
C SER A 38 -5.33 -5.39 -9.61
N PRO A 39 -4.39 -4.67 -10.26
CA PRO A 39 -4.65 -3.31 -10.77
C PRO A 39 -5.93 -3.21 -11.62
N LYS A 40 -6.20 -4.22 -12.46
CA LYS A 40 -7.42 -4.30 -13.29
C LYS A 40 -8.71 -4.46 -12.49
N LYS A 41 -8.66 -5.17 -11.35
CA LYS A 41 -9.82 -5.43 -10.48
C LYS A 41 -10.01 -4.36 -9.41
N SER A 42 -8.98 -3.58 -9.12
CA SER A 42 -9.04 -2.46 -8.19
C SER A 42 -9.65 -1.23 -8.85
N LYS A 43 -10.59 -0.57 -8.15
CA LYS A 43 -11.23 0.65 -8.66
C LYS A 43 -10.29 1.86 -8.62
N SER A 44 -9.24 1.84 -7.79
CA SER A 44 -8.16 2.84 -7.81
C SER A 44 -7.13 2.58 -8.93
N GLY A 45 -7.18 1.42 -9.60
CA GLY A 45 -6.17 1.03 -10.58
C GLY A 45 -4.87 0.50 -9.96
N ILE A 46 -4.83 0.33 -8.63
CA ILE A 46 -3.64 -0.06 -7.86
C ILE A 46 -3.86 -1.43 -7.24
N GLU A 47 -2.82 -2.26 -7.23
CA GLU A 47 -2.86 -3.57 -6.58
C GLU A 47 -3.17 -3.45 -5.09
N MET A 48 -4.04 -4.32 -4.56
CA MET A 48 -4.39 -4.36 -3.13
C MET A 48 -4.13 -5.75 -2.59
N LYS A 49 -3.24 -5.89 -1.59
CA LYS A 49 -2.89 -7.18 -0.98
C LYS A 49 -2.65 -7.06 0.52
N TYR A 50 -3.69 -7.31 1.31
CA TYR A 50 -3.62 -7.29 2.77
C TYR A 50 -4.76 -8.08 3.40
N THR A 51 -4.70 -8.28 4.71
CA THR A 51 -5.86 -8.66 5.53
C THR A 51 -6.10 -7.56 6.54
N LEU A 52 -7.34 -7.09 6.63
CA LEU A 52 -7.81 -6.13 7.62
C LEU A 52 -8.45 -6.91 8.77
N ASN A 53 -8.23 -6.50 10.01
CA ASN A 53 -8.92 -7.00 11.19
C ASN A 53 -9.39 -5.83 12.04
N ARG A 54 -10.68 -5.75 12.39
CA ARG A 54 -11.17 -4.71 13.30
C ARG A 54 -10.91 -5.15 14.74
N VAL A 55 -10.19 -4.35 15.51
CA VAL A 55 -9.79 -4.68 16.89
C VAL A 55 -10.52 -3.86 17.95
N SER A 56 -11.07 -2.71 17.56
CA SER A 56 -11.92 -1.90 18.43
C SER A 56 -12.89 -1.07 17.57
N GLU A 57 -13.69 -0.22 18.21
CA GLU A 57 -14.63 0.68 17.52
C GLU A 57 -13.92 1.48 16.41
N ASN A 58 -12.78 2.10 16.72
CA ASN A 58 -12.02 2.94 15.79
C ASN A 58 -10.65 2.35 15.41
N GLY A 59 -10.33 1.13 15.86
CA GLY A 59 -9.01 0.52 15.68
C GLY A 59 -9.03 -0.65 14.70
N TYR A 60 -8.09 -0.63 13.76
CA TYR A 60 -7.94 -1.66 12.74
C TYR A 60 -6.48 -2.10 12.60
N ASP A 61 -6.25 -3.40 12.61
CA ASP A 61 -4.95 -3.96 12.24
C ASP A 61 -4.95 -4.30 10.74
N VAL A 62 -3.88 -3.90 10.05
CA VAL A 62 -3.69 -4.15 8.63
C VAL A 62 -2.44 -4.98 8.44
N PHE A 63 -2.64 -6.24 8.05
CA PHE A 63 -1.60 -7.23 7.89
C PHE A 63 -1.16 -7.34 6.44
N ILE A 64 0.14 -7.21 6.20
CA ILE A 64 0.78 -7.54 4.92
C ILE A 64 1.64 -8.79 5.06
N ASN A 65 1.77 -9.57 3.98
CA ASN A 65 2.58 -10.79 3.97
C ASN A 65 3.73 -10.64 2.96
N PRO A 66 4.80 -9.88 3.30
CA PRO A 66 5.90 -9.63 2.40
C PRO A 66 6.83 -10.85 2.27
N ASP A 67 7.19 -11.17 1.04
CA ASP A 67 8.24 -12.12 0.67
C ASP A 67 9.41 -11.31 0.07
N PHE A 68 10.40 -10.99 0.89
CA PHE A 68 11.55 -10.21 0.46
C PHE A 68 12.55 -11.09 -0.29
N LEU A 69 12.97 -10.62 -1.47
CA LEU A 69 13.85 -11.32 -2.39
C LEU A 69 15.08 -10.45 -2.66
N PRO A 70 16.32 -10.92 -2.43
CA PRO A 70 17.49 -10.17 -2.84
C PRO A 70 17.56 -10.08 -4.36
N HIS A 71 17.94 -8.91 -4.87
CA HIS A 71 18.28 -8.71 -6.27
C HIS A 71 19.81 -8.78 -6.47
N LYS A 72 20.27 -9.00 -7.71
CA LYS A 72 21.71 -9.02 -8.06
C LYS A 72 22.47 -7.73 -7.69
N SER A 73 21.74 -6.61 -7.54
CA SER A 73 22.30 -5.32 -7.14
C SER A 73 22.20 -5.02 -5.65
N TYR A 74 21.77 -5.98 -4.82
CA TYR A 74 21.70 -5.80 -3.38
C TYR A 74 23.07 -5.47 -2.79
N ASP A 75 23.15 -4.36 -2.07
CA ASP A 75 24.35 -3.81 -1.42
C ASP A 75 24.14 -3.60 0.09
N GLY A 76 23.08 -4.16 0.66
CA GLY A 76 22.80 -4.07 2.09
C GLY A 76 23.75 -4.92 2.94
N LYS A 77 23.70 -4.73 4.26
CA LYS A 77 24.57 -5.46 5.20
C LYS A 77 24.41 -6.98 5.04
N PHE A 78 25.53 -7.68 4.97
CA PHE A 78 25.60 -9.14 5.01
C PHE A 78 25.82 -9.61 6.45
N PRO A 79 25.37 -10.81 6.84
CA PRO A 79 25.75 -11.38 8.12
C PRO A 79 27.27 -11.60 8.14
N SER A 80 27.93 -11.21 9.23
CA SER A 80 29.39 -11.35 9.45
C SER A 80 29.89 -12.79 9.28
N ASN A 81 28.99 -13.76 9.46
CA ASN A 81 29.29 -15.18 9.51
C ASN A 81 29.26 -15.84 8.11
N VAL A 82 29.02 -15.06 7.05
CA VAL A 82 28.98 -15.59 5.69
C VAL A 82 30.30 -15.31 4.98
N THR A 83 31.14 -16.34 4.92
CA THR A 83 32.39 -16.34 4.17
C THR A 83 32.19 -17.04 2.80
N GLY A 84 32.86 -16.55 1.75
CA GLY A 84 32.81 -17.11 0.38
C GLY A 84 31.72 -16.54 -0.55
N THR A 85 31.58 -17.13 -1.74
CA THR A 85 30.63 -16.67 -2.78
C THR A 85 29.18 -16.95 -2.39
N ILE A 86 28.40 -15.91 -2.09
CA ILE A 86 26.99 -16.02 -1.70
C ILE A 86 26.09 -15.99 -2.93
N THR A 87 25.30 -17.05 -3.13
CA THR A 87 24.24 -17.04 -4.15
C THR A 87 22.99 -16.30 -3.62
N LEU A 88 22.21 -15.71 -4.53
CA LEU A 88 20.93 -15.07 -4.17
C LEU A 88 19.97 -16.01 -3.43
N ARG A 89 20.00 -17.31 -3.76
CA ARG A 89 19.21 -18.34 -3.07
C ARG A 89 19.61 -18.48 -1.61
N LYS A 90 20.92 -18.56 -1.33
CA LYS A 90 21.42 -18.59 0.05
C LYS A 90 21.09 -17.29 0.76
N LEU A 91 21.22 -16.13 0.12
CA LEU A 91 20.95 -14.82 0.73
C LEU A 91 19.48 -14.58 1.14
N ARG A 92 18.53 -15.25 0.48
CA ARG A 92 17.09 -14.97 0.62
C ARG A 92 16.54 -15.08 2.04
N PRO A 93 16.77 -16.15 2.84
CA PRO A 93 16.22 -16.25 4.19
C PRO A 93 16.70 -15.10 5.09
N PHE A 94 17.99 -14.75 4.99
CA PHE A 94 18.60 -13.66 5.75
C PHE A 94 17.97 -12.30 5.42
N VAL A 95 17.85 -11.98 4.13
CA VAL A 95 17.22 -10.73 3.67
C VAL A 95 15.74 -10.71 4.06
N ASN A 96 15.05 -11.84 3.97
CA ASN A 96 13.66 -11.94 4.39
C ASN A 96 13.48 -11.62 5.88
N GLN A 97 14.28 -12.24 6.75
CA GLN A 97 14.23 -11.98 8.18
C GLN A 97 14.62 -10.54 8.54
N LEU A 98 15.71 -10.02 7.94
CA LEU A 98 16.18 -8.66 8.18
C LEU A 98 15.12 -7.62 7.83
N TYR A 99 14.48 -7.76 6.67
CA TYR A 99 13.48 -6.79 6.22
C TYR A 99 12.13 -6.96 6.90
N LYS A 100 11.74 -8.16 7.35
CA LYS A 100 10.61 -8.32 8.26
C LYS A 100 10.82 -7.52 9.56
N LYS A 101 12.00 -7.64 10.18
CA LYS A 101 12.37 -6.86 11.37
C LYS A 101 12.37 -5.35 11.08
N ARG A 102 12.97 -4.93 9.97
CA ARG A 102 12.99 -3.51 9.54
C ARG A 102 11.59 -2.95 9.34
N PHE A 103 10.69 -3.69 8.69
CA PHE A 103 9.32 -3.26 8.47
C PHE A 103 8.56 -3.12 9.79
N ASN A 104 8.66 -4.10 10.68
CA ASN A 104 8.04 -4.03 12.01
C ASN A 104 8.55 -2.82 12.81
N TYR A 105 9.86 -2.56 12.79
CA TYR A 105 10.46 -1.37 13.39
C TYR A 105 9.82 -0.09 12.81
N CYS A 106 9.81 0.06 11.49
CA CYS A 106 9.24 1.24 10.84
C CYS A 106 7.73 1.42 11.10
N PHE A 107 6.96 0.32 11.16
CA PHE A 107 5.55 0.36 11.51
C PHE A 107 5.34 0.86 12.94
N GLY A 108 6.17 0.44 13.91
CA GLY A 108 6.14 0.95 15.28
C GLY A 108 6.25 2.48 15.35
N HIS A 109 7.12 3.08 14.52
CA HIS A 109 7.28 4.54 14.47
C HIS A 109 6.08 5.28 13.86
N PHE A 110 5.45 4.69 12.83
CA PHE A 110 4.42 5.37 12.05
C PHE A 110 2.99 5.09 12.50
N ASN A 111 2.70 3.94 13.13
CA ASN A 111 1.34 3.56 13.53
C ASN A 111 0.67 4.61 14.44
N LYS A 112 1.43 5.37 15.23
CA LYS A 112 0.92 6.49 16.04
C LYS A 112 0.42 7.70 15.23
N LYS A 113 0.72 7.76 13.93
CA LYS A 113 0.37 8.84 13.00
C LYS A 113 -0.63 8.42 11.93
N LEU A 114 -0.99 7.14 11.89
CA LEU A 114 -1.89 6.55 10.89
C LEU A 114 -3.33 6.52 11.41
N TYR A 115 -3.90 7.71 11.59
CA TYR A 115 -5.31 7.92 11.90
C TYR A 115 -5.87 9.05 11.03
N ASP A 116 -7.19 9.17 10.90
CA ASP A 116 -7.84 10.26 10.16
C ASP A 116 -8.45 11.35 11.06
N GLY A 117 -9.16 12.32 10.49
CA GLY A 117 -9.89 13.34 11.26
C GLY A 117 -11.05 12.82 12.13
N TYR A 118 -11.46 11.56 11.96
CA TYR A 118 -12.47 10.88 12.78
C TYR A 118 -11.86 9.96 13.82
N TYR A 119 -10.54 10.04 14.04
CA TYR A 119 -9.79 9.18 14.96
C TYR A 119 -9.84 7.69 14.62
N ARG A 120 -10.24 7.31 13.41
CA ARG A 120 -10.12 5.94 12.92
C ARG A 120 -8.65 5.66 12.66
N LYS A 121 -8.11 4.63 13.30
CA LYS A 121 -6.69 4.30 13.31
C LYS A 121 -6.42 2.97 12.62
N ILE A 122 -5.40 2.93 11.77
CA ILE A 122 -4.83 1.69 11.25
C ILE A 122 -3.47 1.41 11.89
N ASN A 123 -3.22 0.17 12.27
CA ASN A 123 -1.90 -0.30 12.67
C ASN A 123 -1.38 -1.27 11.60
N LEU A 124 -0.29 -0.88 10.95
CA LEU A 124 0.39 -1.75 10.00
C LEU A 124 1.15 -2.84 10.77
N LYS A 125 1.04 -4.08 10.28
CA LYS A 125 1.70 -5.25 10.86
C LYS A 125 2.25 -6.15 9.74
N VAL A 126 3.45 -6.68 9.94
CA VAL A 126 3.95 -7.79 9.12
C VAL A 126 3.30 -9.06 9.65
N TRP A 127 2.58 -9.77 8.78
CA TRP A 127 1.99 -11.05 9.14
C TRP A 127 3.07 -12.10 9.35
N ASP A 128 2.83 -12.89 10.38
CA ASP A 128 3.67 -14.00 10.80
C ASP A 128 2.75 -15.14 11.21
N LYS A 129 3.02 -16.35 10.73
CA LYS A 129 2.13 -17.50 10.88
C LYS A 129 1.99 -17.93 12.34
N GLU A 130 3.06 -17.82 13.11
CA GLU A 130 3.11 -18.26 14.51
C GLU A 130 2.40 -17.23 15.40
N LEU A 131 2.66 -15.94 15.16
CA LEU A 131 2.10 -14.85 15.97
C LEU A 131 0.64 -14.50 15.62
N HIS A 132 0.18 -14.82 14.41
CA HIS A 132 -1.10 -14.37 13.88
C HIS A 132 -1.93 -15.51 13.28
N SER A 133 -1.89 -16.68 13.91
CA SER A 133 -2.57 -17.91 13.47
C SER A 133 -4.09 -17.76 13.37
N SER A 134 -4.70 -16.90 14.20
CA SER A 134 -6.13 -16.57 14.19
C SER A 134 -6.52 -15.60 13.06
N ILE A 135 -5.55 -14.95 12.42
CA ILE A 135 -5.80 -13.99 11.34
C ILE A 135 -5.65 -14.71 10.00
N LYS A 136 -6.65 -14.53 9.13
CA LYS A 136 -6.62 -15.09 7.78
C LYS A 136 -5.38 -14.63 7.01
N GLU A 137 -4.55 -15.57 6.57
CA GLU A 137 -3.26 -15.28 5.90
C GLU A 137 -3.41 -14.25 4.76
N PRO A 138 -2.74 -13.09 4.84
CA PRO A 138 -2.78 -12.09 3.78
C PRO A 138 -2.15 -12.60 2.48
N PRO A 139 -2.58 -12.09 1.31
CA PRO A 139 -1.94 -12.44 0.06
C PRO A 139 -0.45 -12.07 0.07
N LYS A 140 0.41 -13.01 -0.34
CA LYS A 140 1.85 -12.76 -0.44
C LYS A 140 2.17 -11.60 -1.39
N VAL A 141 3.09 -10.73 -0.96
CA VAL A 141 3.62 -9.62 -1.74
C VAL A 141 5.12 -9.83 -1.95
N LYS A 142 5.53 -10.12 -3.18
CA LYS A 142 6.95 -10.25 -3.51
C LYS A 142 7.58 -8.87 -3.59
N ILE A 143 8.59 -8.63 -2.77
CA ILE A 143 9.32 -7.36 -2.70
C ILE A 143 10.79 -7.64 -2.96
N LYS A 144 11.34 -7.09 -4.04
CA LYS A 144 12.76 -7.18 -4.32
C LYS A 144 13.52 -6.14 -3.49
N ILE A 145 14.62 -6.53 -2.88
CA ILE A 145 15.55 -5.59 -2.27
C ILE A 145 16.69 -5.34 -3.25
N VAL A 146 16.85 -4.09 -3.65
CA VAL A 146 17.80 -3.62 -4.66
C VAL A 146 18.86 -2.72 -4.02
N SER A 147 19.75 -2.15 -4.83
CA SER A 147 20.81 -1.26 -4.34
C SER A 147 20.25 -0.04 -3.59
N SER A 148 21.05 0.48 -2.67
CA SER A 148 20.79 1.69 -1.88
C SER A 148 20.59 2.96 -2.73
N ARG A 149 21.11 2.95 -3.96
CA ARG A 149 21.00 4.05 -4.92
C ARG A 149 19.72 3.99 -5.76
N ALA A 150 18.98 2.88 -5.71
CA ALA A 150 17.76 2.73 -6.50
C ALA A 150 16.59 3.51 -5.88
N ARG A 151 15.66 3.96 -6.71
CA ARG A 151 14.38 4.49 -6.23
C ARG A 151 13.49 3.33 -5.78
N SER A 152 12.90 3.45 -4.59
CA SER A 152 11.93 2.48 -4.10
C SER A 152 10.59 2.59 -4.84
N ASN A 153 9.90 1.46 -4.95
CA ASN A 153 8.52 1.33 -5.41
C ASN A 153 7.89 0.08 -4.76
N SER A 154 6.58 -0.10 -4.90
CA SER A 154 5.81 -1.19 -4.28
C SER A 154 6.34 -2.62 -4.50
N ARG A 155 7.25 -2.84 -5.46
CA ARG A 155 7.88 -4.14 -5.74
C ARG A 155 9.40 -4.15 -5.61
N ASN A 156 10.06 -3.00 -5.47
CA ASN A 156 11.51 -2.90 -5.38
C ASN A 156 11.88 -1.85 -4.34
N TYR A 157 12.52 -2.24 -3.26
CA TYR A 157 12.87 -1.36 -2.17
C TYR A 157 14.39 -1.20 -2.15
N ALA A 158 14.85 0.05 -2.06
CA ALA A 158 16.26 0.36 -1.86
C ALA A 158 16.73 -0.26 -0.54
N SER A 159 17.95 -0.79 -0.51
CA SER A 159 18.46 -1.48 0.67
C SER A 159 18.56 -0.58 1.92
N ASN A 160 18.62 0.72 1.71
CA ASN A 160 18.67 1.77 2.73
C ASN A 160 17.36 2.56 2.86
N ALA A 161 16.26 2.12 2.22
CA ALA A 161 14.99 2.86 2.19
C ALA A 161 14.56 3.30 3.60
N SER A 162 14.29 4.60 3.79
CA SER A 162 13.89 5.16 5.09
C SER A 162 12.56 4.56 5.55
N CYS A 163 12.25 4.67 6.85
CA CYS A 163 10.95 4.19 7.35
C CYS A 163 9.77 4.90 6.69
N SER A 164 9.90 6.19 6.36
CA SER A 164 8.83 6.90 5.67
C SER A 164 8.62 6.41 4.24
N THR A 165 9.69 6.10 3.51
CA THR A 165 9.59 5.44 2.21
C THR A 165 8.96 4.06 2.34
N ILE A 166 9.38 3.24 3.31
CA ILE A 166 8.79 1.91 3.53
C ILE A 166 7.27 2.00 3.75
N VAL A 167 6.82 2.90 4.63
CA VAL A 167 5.39 3.05 4.92
C VAL A 167 4.62 3.59 3.72
N HIS A 168 5.19 4.56 2.98
CA HIS A 168 4.63 5.06 1.73
C HIS A 168 4.37 3.93 0.72
N GLU A 169 5.38 3.09 0.48
CA GLU A 169 5.26 1.97 -0.44
C GLU A 169 4.29 0.87 0.05
N VAL A 170 4.20 0.68 1.37
CA VAL A 170 3.20 -0.22 1.97
C VAL A 170 1.79 0.32 1.78
N LEU A 171 1.57 1.63 1.86
CA LEU A 171 0.26 2.23 1.60
C LEU A 171 -0.15 2.10 0.12
N HIS A 172 0.79 2.02 -0.82
CA HIS A 172 0.47 1.57 -2.19
C HIS A 172 -0.03 0.12 -2.25
N ILE A 173 0.54 -0.79 -1.45
CA ILE A 173 0.06 -2.17 -1.33
C ILE A 173 -1.38 -2.22 -0.78
N LEU A 174 -1.79 -1.17 -0.05
CA LEU A 174 -3.16 -0.99 0.44
C LEU A 174 -4.06 -0.23 -0.55
N GLY A 175 -3.59 0.07 -1.75
CA GLY A 175 -4.39 0.64 -2.84
C GLY A 175 -4.42 2.16 -2.91
N LEU A 176 -3.58 2.88 -2.16
CA LEU A 176 -3.47 4.34 -2.21
C LEU A 176 -2.54 4.77 -3.37
N PRO A 177 -2.87 5.81 -4.16
CA PRO A 177 -2.01 6.37 -5.21
C PRO A 177 -0.96 7.30 -4.64
N ASP A 178 0.07 7.60 -5.43
CA ASP A 178 0.93 8.76 -5.20
C ASP A 178 0.12 10.06 -5.35
N GLU A 179 0.43 11.07 -4.55
CA GLU A 179 -0.32 12.33 -4.47
C GLU A 179 0.57 13.59 -4.63
N TYR A 180 1.79 13.42 -5.13
CA TYR A 180 2.75 14.50 -5.41
C TYR A 180 3.06 14.63 -6.89
N ARG A 181 3.47 15.83 -7.32
CA ARG A 181 3.85 16.06 -8.72
C ARG A 181 5.02 15.19 -9.13
N GLU A 182 4.91 14.49 -10.26
CA GLU A 182 6.06 13.79 -10.82
C GLU A 182 7.09 14.79 -11.35
N LYS A 183 8.29 14.73 -10.80
CA LYS A 183 9.45 15.42 -11.38
C LYS A 183 10.01 14.58 -12.51
N VAL A 184 10.40 15.20 -13.62
CA VAL A 184 11.21 14.54 -14.63
C VAL A 184 12.57 14.26 -14.02
N SER A 185 12.93 12.97 -13.89
CA SER A 185 14.27 12.57 -13.47
C SER A 185 15.09 12.22 -14.71
N ASN A 186 16.25 12.88 -14.86
CA ASN A 186 17.26 12.58 -15.87
C ASN A 186 17.95 11.22 -15.65
N TRP A 187 17.67 10.54 -14.52
CA TRP A 187 18.18 9.21 -14.17
C TRP A 187 17.17 8.08 -14.40
N ASN A 188 16.09 8.36 -15.12
CA ASN A 188 15.16 7.32 -15.56
C ASN A 188 15.81 6.56 -16.74
N PRO A 189 16.02 5.23 -16.67
CA PRO A 189 16.76 4.45 -17.67
C PRO A 189 16.18 4.49 -19.10
N ASN A 190 15.02 5.13 -19.31
CA ASN A 190 14.41 5.35 -20.63
C ASN A 190 14.72 6.74 -21.21
N ILE A 191 15.98 7.19 -21.14
CA ILE A 191 16.38 8.53 -21.63
C ILE A 191 16.31 8.63 -23.17
N LEU A 192 16.74 7.58 -23.89
CA LEU A 192 16.67 7.51 -25.36
C LEU A 192 15.22 7.45 -25.86
N GLY A 193 14.31 6.79 -25.13
CA GLY A 193 12.88 6.75 -25.46
C GLY A 193 12.12 8.04 -25.19
N ARG A 194 12.75 9.03 -24.53
CA ARG A 194 12.17 10.34 -24.17
C ARG A 194 12.76 11.51 -24.95
N MET A 195 13.84 11.31 -25.70
CA MET A 195 14.61 12.37 -26.38
C MET A 195 13.81 13.13 -27.46
N PHE A 196 12.70 12.57 -27.93
CA PHE A 196 11.84 13.15 -28.97
C PHE A 196 10.39 13.43 -28.53
N ARG A 197 10.11 13.63 -27.24
CA ARG A 197 8.72 13.68 -26.73
C ARG A 197 8.36 15.00 -26.04
N PRO A 198 7.18 15.59 -26.30
CA PRO A 198 6.79 16.90 -25.78
C PRO A 198 6.67 16.84 -24.25
N LEU A 199 7.37 17.76 -23.60
CA LEU A 199 7.34 18.03 -22.18
C LEU A 199 6.34 19.16 -21.95
N VAL A 200 5.51 19.08 -20.91
CA VAL A 200 4.61 20.19 -20.57
C VAL A 200 5.39 21.12 -19.65
N ASN A 201 5.61 22.36 -20.09
CA ASN A 201 6.30 23.38 -19.29
C ASN A 201 5.35 23.93 -18.22
N ASP A 202 5.82 24.00 -16.99
CA ASP A 202 5.26 24.83 -15.91
C ASP A 202 6.40 25.67 -15.30
N ARG A 203 6.08 26.69 -14.50
CA ARG A 203 6.98 27.63 -13.81
C ARG A 203 8.03 26.97 -12.90
N HIS A 204 7.99 25.63 -12.72
CA HIS A 204 8.91 24.85 -11.88
C HIS A 204 9.73 23.80 -12.67
N GLY A 205 9.74 23.87 -14.00
CA GLY A 205 10.51 22.99 -14.89
C GLY A 205 9.65 22.08 -15.79
N LYS A 206 10.33 21.30 -16.64
CA LYS A 206 9.71 20.31 -17.54
C LYS A 206 9.01 19.23 -16.71
N LEU A 207 7.68 19.22 -16.66
CA LEU A 207 6.90 18.17 -15.99
C LEU A 207 6.57 17.05 -16.98
N ALA A 208 6.48 15.82 -16.48
CA ALA A 208 5.76 14.75 -17.19
C ALA A 208 4.29 15.18 -17.36
N PHE A 209 3.51 14.56 -18.26
CA PHE A 209 2.07 14.82 -18.38
C PHE A 209 1.36 14.51 -17.05
N ASN A 210 1.26 15.45 -16.13
CA ASN A 210 0.94 15.13 -14.74
C ASN A 210 -0.56 15.26 -14.46
N CYS A 211 -1.30 14.16 -14.61
CA CYS A 211 -2.73 14.10 -14.34
C CYS A 211 -3.08 13.74 -12.89
N ARG A 212 -2.08 13.68 -12.01
CA ARG A 212 -2.25 13.19 -10.65
C ARG A 212 -3.02 14.19 -9.79
N SER A 213 -4.01 13.66 -9.07
CA SER A 213 -4.73 14.42 -8.05
C SER A 213 -3.81 14.65 -6.86
N MET A 214 -3.67 15.91 -6.44
CA MET A 214 -2.69 16.30 -5.43
C MET A 214 -3.25 16.09 -4.01
N GLY A 215 -2.40 15.60 -3.12
CA GLY A 215 -2.76 15.37 -1.72
C GLY A 215 -2.36 16.53 -0.83
N LYS A 216 -2.84 16.52 0.42
CA LYS A 216 -2.42 17.49 1.45
C LYS A 216 -0.96 17.26 1.79
N GLY A 217 -0.18 18.31 2.03
CA GLY A 217 1.27 18.21 2.31
C GLY A 217 1.63 17.35 3.53
N ALA A 218 0.70 17.17 4.46
CA ALA A 218 0.87 16.29 5.62
C ALA A 218 0.67 14.78 5.29
N SER A 219 0.05 14.47 4.14
CA SER A 219 -0.16 13.11 3.66
C SER A 219 1.17 12.45 3.35
N ILE A 220 1.39 11.24 3.86
CA ILE A 220 2.56 10.44 3.47
C ILE A 220 2.54 10.09 1.98
N MET A 221 1.36 10.05 1.36
CA MET A 221 1.22 9.80 -0.08
C MET A 221 1.59 11.04 -0.91
N ALA A 222 1.60 12.24 -0.32
CA ALA A 222 1.98 13.49 -0.97
C ALA A 222 3.39 13.98 -0.58
N ASN A 223 3.89 13.64 0.60
CA ASN A 223 5.21 14.06 1.04
C ASN A 223 5.85 13.03 1.99
N PRO A 224 6.34 11.90 1.47
CA PRO A 224 6.91 10.85 2.31
C PRO A 224 8.11 11.35 3.14
N HIS A 225 8.88 12.33 2.68
CA HIS A 225 10.09 12.78 3.36
C HIS A 225 9.83 13.72 4.55
N ASN A 226 8.75 14.52 4.52
CA ASN A 226 8.48 15.49 5.59
C ASN A 226 7.41 15.04 6.59
N THR A 227 6.91 13.81 6.46
CA THR A 227 5.86 13.25 7.34
C THR A 227 6.21 13.22 8.82
N GLN A 228 7.51 13.23 9.15
CA GLN A 228 7.99 13.26 10.52
C GLN A 228 7.52 14.48 11.32
N TYR A 229 7.25 15.61 10.67
CA TYR A 229 6.79 16.85 11.33
C TYR A 229 5.28 16.91 11.58
N TYR A 230 4.51 16.01 10.96
CA TYR A 230 3.06 16.02 11.09
C TYR A 230 2.59 14.99 12.12
N ARG A 231 1.55 15.37 12.88
CA ARG A 231 0.89 14.49 13.86
C ARG A 231 0.06 13.39 13.19
N ARG A 232 -0.45 13.67 11.98
CA ARG A 232 -1.32 12.82 11.19
C ARG A 232 -0.80 12.73 9.76
N ASN A 233 -0.73 11.52 9.21
CA ASN A 233 -0.16 11.28 7.88
C ASN A 233 -1.13 10.63 6.87
N ILE A 234 -2.35 10.33 7.27
CA ILE A 234 -3.41 9.82 6.39
C ILE A 234 -4.72 10.55 6.68
N PHE A 235 -5.67 10.44 5.76
CA PHE A 235 -6.93 11.20 5.78
C PHE A 235 -8.12 10.27 5.58
N SER A 236 -9.32 10.78 5.84
CA SER A 236 -10.53 9.97 5.89
C SER A 236 -10.80 9.15 4.63
N LYS A 237 -10.45 9.64 3.43
CA LYS A 237 -10.59 8.86 2.19
C LYS A 237 -9.52 7.80 2.00
N HIS A 238 -8.34 7.94 2.60
CA HIS A 238 -7.36 6.86 2.65
C HIS A 238 -7.89 5.71 3.50
N ILE A 239 -8.40 6.03 4.69
CA ILE A 239 -9.01 5.04 5.58
C ILE A 239 -10.22 4.38 4.88
N ASP A 240 -11.10 5.15 4.24
CA ASP A 240 -12.29 4.58 3.58
C ASP A 240 -11.92 3.56 2.48
N VAL A 241 -10.87 3.80 1.69
CA VAL A 241 -10.42 2.84 0.67
C VAL A 241 -9.84 1.58 1.27
N ILE A 242 -9.11 1.69 2.39
CA ILE A 242 -8.50 0.56 3.08
C ILE A 242 -9.57 -0.29 3.77
N LEU A 243 -10.54 0.34 4.43
CA LEU A 243 -11.59 -0.34 5.20
C LEU A 243 -12.70 -0.90 4.31
N TYR A 244 -13.08 -0.19 3.26
CA TYR A 244 -14.21 -0.55 2.39
C TYR A 244 -13.77 -0.71 0.93
N PRO A 245 -12.79 -1.58 0.63
CA PRO A 245 -12.20 -1.66 -0.70
C PRO A 245 -13.20 -2.07 -1.79
N ASN A 246 -14.35 -2.63 -1.42
CA ASN A 246 -15.43 -3.04 -2.31
C ASN A 246 -16.60 -2.03 -2.39
N CYS A 247 -16.63 -1.01 -1.53
CA CYS A 247 -17.71 -0.04 -1.49
C CYS A 247 -17.50 1.08 -2.52
N THR A 248 -18.01 0.88 -3.73
CA THR A 248 -17.85 1.87 -4.82
C THR A 248 -18.52 3.20 -4.48
N LYS A 249 -19.70 3.18 -3.86
CA LYS A 249 -20.46 4.40 -3.49
C LYS A 249 -19.67 5.28 -2.49
N LYS A 250 -19.13 4.69 -1.43
CA LYS A 250 -18.37 5.42 -0.39
C LYS A 250 -17.05 6.00 -0.93
N ASN A 251 -16.42 5.28 -1.85
CA ASN A 251 -15.10 5.59 -2.40
C ASN A 251 -15.14 6.21 -3.79
N GLU A 252 -16.31 6.65 -4.27
CA GLU A 252 -16.50 7.08 -5.65
C GLU A 252 -15.56 8.22 -6.05
N THR A 253 -15.53 9.29 -5.26
CA THR A 253 -14.65 10.44 -5.47
C THR A 253 -13.18 10.02 -5.48
N PHE A 254 -12.77 9.25 -4.47
CA PHE A 254 -11.39 8.77 -4.37
C PHE A 254 -10.99 7.95 -5.60
N TYR A 255 -11.84 7.00 -6.03
CA TYR A 255 -11.55 6.18 -7.21
C TYR A 255 -11.54 7.01 -8.50
N LYS A 256 -12.39 8.03 -8.63
CA LYS A 256 -12.35 8.95 -9.77
C LYS A 256 -11.05 9.75 -9.80
N CYS A 257 -10.61 10.29 -8.67
CA CYS A 257 -9.35 11.04 -8.57
C CYS A 257 -8.10 10.17 -8.72
N ALA A 258 -8.12 8.94 -8.20
CA ALA A 258 -7.00 8.00 -8.27
C ALA A 258 -6.75 7.44 -9.68
N LYS A 259 -7.78 7.35 -10.54
CA LYS A 259 -7.67 6.79 -11.92
C LYS A 259 -6.61 7.46 -12.79
N ASN A 260 -6.23 8.71 -12.47
CA ASN A 260 -5.24 9.47 -13.23
C ASN A 260 -3.85 9.47 -12.59
N ALA A 261 -3.68 8.91 -11.38
CA ALA A 261 -2.46 9.07 -10.58
C ALA A 261 -1.17 8.62 -11.28
N TYR A 262 -1.28 7.71 -12.23
CA TYR A 262 -0.15 7.14 -12.99
C TYR A 262 -0.20 7.44 -14.48
N ARG A 263 -1.08 8.33 -14.94
CA ARG A 263 -1.15 8.73 -16.36
C ARG A 263 -0.11 9.78 -16.69
N THR A 264 1.17 9.42 -16.66
CA THR A 264 2.26 10.41 -16.65
C THR A 264 3.27 10.33 -17.79
N SER A 265 3.56 9.13 -18.31
CA SER A 265 4.42 8.91 -19.48
C SER A 265 3.64 8.23 -20.60
N LYS A 266 4.14 8.22 -21.86
CA LYS A 266 3.54 7.43 -22.94
C LYS A 266 3.33 5.96 -22.52
N ASP A 267 4.32 5.36 -21.87
CA ASP A 267 4.30 3.97 -21.41
C ASP A 267 3.29 3.74 -20.28
N HIS A 268 2.87 4.81 -19.60
CA HIS A 268 1.83 4.80 -18.57
C HIS A 268 0.56 5.55 -19.01
N GLY A 269 0.28 5.65 -20.32
CA GLY A 269 -0.97 6.19 -20.84
C GLY A 269 -1.06 7.72 -20.90
N GLY A 270 0.04 8.42 -20.63
CA GLY A 270 0.19 9.87 -20.75
C GLY A 270 0.02 10.39 -22.18
N PHE A 271 0.17 9.54 -23.21
CA PHE A 271 -0.14 9.93 -24.60
C PHE A 271 -1.63 10.15 -24.85
N LEU A 272 -2.52 9.57 -24.03
CA LEU A 272 -3.95 9.86 -24.11
C LEU A 272 -4.35 11.00 -23.14
N GLY A 273 -3.39 11.70 -22.54
CA GLY A 273 -3.61 12.83 -21.64
C GLY A 273 -4.40 12.51 -20.37
N CYS A 274 -4.86 13.55 -19.69
CA CYS A 274 -5.71 13.42 -18.51
C CYS A 274 -7.14 13.03 -18.90
N ARG A 275 -7.83 12.25 -18.07
CA ARG A 275 -9.23 11.91 -18.34
C ARG A 275 -10.08 13.18 -18.29
N LYS A 276 -10.86 13.42 -19.36
CA LYS A 276 -11.71 14.63 -19.51
C LYS A 276 -12.81 14.76 -18.46
N ASN A 277 -13.29 13.65 -17.89
CA ASN A 277 -14.40 13.64 -16.91
C ASN A 277 -13.90 13.43 -15.48
N THR A 278 -12.81 14.09 -15.12
CA THR A 278 -12.29 14.05 -13.74
C THR A 278 -13.03 15.11 -12.92
N PRO A 279 -13.62 14.76 -11.76
CA PRO A 279 -14.31 15.74 -10.92
C PRO A 279 -13.40 16.91 -10.51
N ASP A 280 -13.94 18.13 -10.45
CA ASP A 280 -13.19 19.34 -10.10
C ASP A 280 -12.49 19.24 -8.75
N ILE A 281 -13.11 18.53 -7.79
CA ILE A 281 -12.53 18.29 -6.47
C ILE A 281 -11.16 17.60 -6.52
N CYS A 282 -10.88 16.82 -7.58
CA CYS A 282 -9.58 16.17 -7.78
C CYS A 282 -8.45 17.16 -8.13
N GLY A 283 -8.79 18.37 -8.60
CA GLY A 283 -7.85 19.48 -8.79
C GLY A 283 -7.45 20.18 -7.49
N THR A 284 -8.12 19.87 -6.38
CA THR A 284 -7.83 20.40 -5.04
C THR A 284 -7.14 19.34 -4.18
N THR A 285 -6.82 19.65 -2.92
CA THR A 285 -6.39 18.65 -1.92
C THR A 285 -7.55 18.13 -1.06
N ASN A 286 -8.78 18.59 -1.30
CA ASN A 286 -9.93 18.24 -0.46
C ASN A 286 -10.49 16.84 -0.75
N TRP A 287 -10.17 16.26 -1.91
CA TRP A 287 -10.64 14.91 -2.29
C TRP A 287 -10.14 13.79 -1.37
N ILE A 288 -9.09 14.01 -0.58
CA ILE A 288 -8.60 13.02 0.39
C ILE A 288 -9.29 13.11 1.76
N GLY A 289 -10.12 14.13 1.97
CA GLY A 289 -10.90 14.32 3.20
C GLY A 289 -10.09 14.92 4.35
N ILE A 290 -10.56 14.71 5.58
CA ILE A 290 -10.02 15.30 6.80
C ILE A 290 -9.14 14.33 7.58
#